data_AF-Q11ZN3-F1
#
_entry.id   AF-Q11ZN3-F1
#
_cell.length_a   1.000
_cell.length_b   1.000
_cell.length_c   1.000
_cell.angle_alpha   90.00
_cell.angle_beta   90.00
_cell.angle_gamma   90.00
#
_symmetry.space_group_name_H-M   'P 1'
#
loop_
_entity.id
_entity.type
_entity.pdbx_description
1 polymer ?
#
loop_
_entity_poly.entity_id
_entity_poly.type
_entity_poly.pdbx_seq_one_letter_code
_entity_poly.pdbx_strand_id
1 'polypeptide(L)'
;MSSEIIYHQTCVRIPAEHAGATEDLFVHAVQMGSSNCYEIGARGGCGRRSRRWQAIGFGTATDVLTWGIRTAGDTEGGMLKMGSASSWSTPEAYIRKVRSLLAAAATTDIRLGHSYKGERVTIRIEWREIVEANASKKVTDYAVSQSDSVKAFWSRYGAEEGAKRSAWNFFEVSGPELR
;
A
#
# COMPACT_ATOMS: atom_id res chain seq x y z
N MET A 1 20.97 -11.99 3.22
CA MET A 1 19.93 -11.07 3.72
C MET A 1 18.98 -10.72 2.59
N SER A 2 17.68 -10.57 2.87
CA SER A 2 16.64 -10.20 1.89
C SER A 2 16.21 -8.75 2.10
N SER A 3 16.08 -7.98 1.02
CA SER A 3 15.48 -6.62 1.04
C SER A 3 14.13 -6.64 0.34
N GLU A 4 13.20 -5.80 0.76
CA GLU A 4 11.96 -5.53 0.02
C GLU A 4 12.21 -4.54 -1.13
N ILE A 5 11.57 -4.77 -2.27
CA ILE A 5 11.68 -3.90 -3.45
C ILE A 5 10.30 -3.40 -3.83
N ILE A 6 10.09 -2.09 -3.76
CA ILE A 6 8.91 -1.42 -4.33
C ILE A 6 9.22 -1.10 -5.80
N TYR A 7 8.58 -1.81 -6.72
CA TYR A 7 8.73 -1.58 -8.16
C TYR A 7 7.86 -0.41 -8.62
N HIS A 8 6.61 -0.40 -8.16
CA HIS A 8 5.62 0.60 -8.52
C HIS A 8 4.84 1.02 -7.29
N GLN A 9 4.39 2.27 -7.29
CA GLN A 9 3.64 2.86 -6.19
C GLN A 9 2.69 3.92 -6.71
N THR A 10 1.50 3.96 -6.11
CA THR A 10 0.49 4.98 -6.37
C THR A 10 -0.31 5.24 -5.09
N CYS A 11 -0.85 6.44 -4.97
CA CYS A 11 -1.92 6.71 -4.02
C CYS A 11 -3.24 6.72 -4.77
N VAL A 12 -4.29 6.26 -4.11
CA VAL A 12 -5.66 6.30 -4.62
C VAL A 12 -6.51 7.02 -3.60
N ARG A 13 -7.17 8.08 -4.04
CA ARG A 13 -8.14 8.83 -3.22
C ARG A 13 -9.43 8.03 -3.05
N ILE A 14 -10.10 8.22 -1.92
CA ILE A 14 -11.46 7.81 -1.63
C ILE A 14 -12.15 9.07 -1.09
N PRO A 15 -13.15 9.64 -1.78
CA PRO A 15 -13.73 10.92 -1.39
C PRO A 15 -14.48 10.75 -0.08
N ALA A 16 -14.45 11.78 0.77
CA ALA A 16 -15.11 11.83 2.07
C ALA A 16 -16.58 11.36 1.99
N GLU A 17 -17.32 11.81 0.98
CA GLU A 17 -18.70 11.43 0.70
C GLU A 17 -18.89 9.91 0.50
N HIS A 18 -17.98 9.27 -0.23
CA HIS A 18 -18.02 7.82 -0.45
C HIS A 18 -17.45 7.06 0.74
N ALA A 19 -16.52 7.65 1.49
CA ALA A 19 -15.94 7.06 2.69
C ALA A 19 -16.86 7.15 3.91
N GLY A 20 -17.87 8.03 3.89
CA GLY A 20 -18.63 8.41 5.09
C GLY A 20 -17.74 9.06 6.15
N ALA A 21 -16.70 9.77 5.71
CA ALA A 21 -15.72 10.43 6.56
C ALA A 21 -15.85 11.96 6.45
N THR A 22 -15.25 12.70 7.37
CA THR A 22 -15.20 14.18 7.31
C THR A 22 -14.15 14.70 6.33
N GLU A 23 -13.18 13.86 5.96
CA GLU A 23 -12.09 14.19 5.05
C GLU A 23 -11.85 13.04 4.07
N ASP A 24 -11.21 13.37 2.94
CA ASP A 24 -10.81 12.38 1.95
C ASP A 24 -9.80 11.40 2.54
N LEU A 25 -10.01 10.12 2.21
CA LEU A 25 -9.09 9.04 2.58
C LEU A 25 -8.25 8.64 1.38
N PHE A 26 -7.10 8.04 1.66
CA PHE A 26 -6.12 7.66 0.67
C PHE A 26 -5.63 6.25 0.98
N VAL A 27 -5.51 5.44 -0.06
CA VAL A 27 -4.84 4.14 -0.02
C VAL A 27 -3.49 4.29 -0.72
N HIS A 28 -2.40 3.98 -0.01
CA HIS A 28 -1.09 3.85 -0.60
C HIS A 28 -0.90 2.42 -1.07
N ALA A 29 -0.94 2.24 -2.39
CA ALA A 29 -0.83 0.96 -3.07
C ALA A 29 0.55 0.82 -3.71
N VAL A 30 1.17 -0.34 -3.51
CA VAL A 30 2.48 -0.64 -4.11
C VAL A 30 2.51 -2.02 -4.76
N GLN A 31 3.26 -2.12 -5.83
CA GLN A 31 3.72 -3.40 -6.35
C GLN A 31 5.10 -3.67 -5.79
N MET A 32 5.21 -4.67 -4.92
CA MET A 32 6.46 -4.98 -4.26
C MET A 32 6.69 -6.48 -4.09
N GLY A 33 7.93 -6.83 -3.76
CA GLY A 33 8.31 -8.19 -3.40
C GLY A 33 9.75 -8.29 -2.92
N SER A 34 10.04 -9.38 -2.21
CA SER A 34 11.34 -9.64 -1.62
C SER A 34 12.40 -9.92 -2.70
N SER A 35 13.62 -9.41 -2.51
CA SER A 35 14.71 -9.48 -3.50
C SER A 35 15.18 -10.90 -3.83
N ASN A 36 14.87 -11.86 -2.96
CA ASN A 36 15.25 -13.26 -3.04
C ASN A 36 14.09 -14.20 -3.41
N CYS A 37 12.87 -13.69 -3.58
CA CYS A 37 11.72 -14.50 -3.97
C CYS A 37 11.52 -14.44 -5.49
N TYR A 38 11.54 -15.60 -6.15
CA TYR A 38 11.36 -15.73 -7.58
C TYR A 38 10.21 -16.68 -7.88
N GLU A 39 9.46 -16.37 -8.93
CA GLU A 39 8.51 -17.29 -9.53
C GLU A 39 9.26 -18.44 -10.21
N ILE A 40 8.64 -19.62 -10.27
CA ILE A 40 9.21 -20.74 -11.01
C ILE A 40 9.10 -20.42 -12.51
N GLY A 41 10.24 -20.43 -13.21
CA GLY A 41 10.25 -20.22 -14.65
C GLY A 41 9.68 -21.43 -15.41
N ALA A 42 9.21 -21.21 -16.65
CA ALA A 42 8.58 -22.21 -17.50
C ALA A 42 9.42 -23.49 -17.78
N ARG A 43 10.71 -23.49 -17.44
CA ARG A 43 11.63 -24.64 -17.58
C ARG A 43 12.27 -25.08 -16.26
N GLY A 44 11.62 -24.81 -15.12
CA GLY A 44 12.15 -25.17 -13.80
C GLY A 44 13.36 -24.35 -13.33
N GLY A 45 13.77 -23.34 -14.10
CA GLY A 45 14.80 -22.37 -13.69
C GLY A 45 14.24 -21.25 -12.81
N CYS A 46 15.15 -20.45 -12.24
CA CYS A 46 14.79 -19.23 -11.50
C CYS A 46 14.09 -18.25 -12.45
N GLY A 47 12.79 -18.01 -12.24
CA GLY A 47 11.98 -17.10 -13.06
C GLY A 47 12.19 -15.64 -12.69
N ARG A 48 11.18 -14.78 -12.94
CA ARG A 48 11.25 -13.38 -12.49
C ARG A 48 11.12 -13.31 -10.97
N ARG A 49 11.52 -12.17 -10.38
CA ARG A 49 11.19 -11.90 -8.98
C ARG A 49 9.68 -11.84 -8.80
N SER A 50 9.19 -12.55 -7.78
CA SER A 50 7.78 -12.51 -7.40
C SER A 50 7.45 -11.13 -6.87
N ARG A 51 6.37 -10.55 -7.37
CA ARG A 51 5.87 -9.23 -6.96
C ARG A 51 4.36 -9.21 -7.04
N ARG A 52 3.74 -8.50 -6.12
CA ARG A 52 2.27 -8.33 -6.11
C ARG A 52 1.89 -6.92 -5.69
N TRP A 53 0.74 -6.49 -6.19
CA TRP A 53 0.10 -5.27 -5.71
C TRP A 53 -0.49 -5.51 -4.32
N GLN A 54 -0.33 -4.54 -3.43
CA GLN A 54 -0.89 -4.56 -2.08
C GLN A 54 -0.99 -3.14 -1.52
N ALA A 55 -1.94 -2.94 -0.60
CA ALA A 55 -2.05 -1.70 0.15
C ALA A 55 -1.12 -1.74 1.36
N ILE A 56 -0.28 -0.71 1.50
CA ILE A 56 0.69 -0.61 2.60
C ILE A 56 0.34 0.51 3.58
N GLY A 57 -0.37 1.55 3.10
CA GLY A 57 -0.85 2.66 3.90
C GLY A 57 -2.34 2.93 3.64
N PHE A 58 -3.06 3.34 4.68
CA PHE A 58 -4.45 3.81 4.57
C PHE A 58 -4.75 4.88 5.60
N GLY A 59 -5.44 5.94 5.19
CA GLY A 59 -6.03 6.93 6.07
C GLY A 59 -6.14 8.29 5.42
N THR A 60 -6.18 9.36 6.21
CA THR A 60 -6.08 10.72 5.67
C THR A 60 -4.71 10.93 5.00
N ALA A 61 -4.55 12.04 4.28
CA ALA A 61 -3.23 12.40 3.72
C ALA A 61 -2.14 12.45 4.80
N THR A 62 -2.46 12.94 6.00
CA THR A 62 -1.56 13.00 7.15
C THR A 62 -1.22 11.61 7.68
N ASP A 63 -2.21 10.71 7.78
CA ASP A 63 -2.00 9.33 8.23
C ASP A 63 -1.07 8.58 7.26
N VAL A 64 -1.34 8.67 5.96
CA VAL A 64 -0.53 8.03 4.92
C VAL A 64 0.88 8.62 4.86
N LEU A 65 1.04 9.93 5.03
CA LEU A 65 2.35 10.56 5.07
C LEU A 65 3.14 10.14 6.33
N THR A 66 2.50 10.09 7.49
CA THR A 66 3.10 9.62 8.74
C THR A 66 3.60 8.18 8.59
N TRP A 67 2.78 7.33 7.97
CA TRP A 67 3.17 5.97 7.63
C TRP A 67 4.38 5.95 6.68
N GLY A 68 4.34 6.75 5.62
CA GLY A 68 5.45 6.87 4.67
C GLY A 68 6.76 7.33 5.32
N ILE A 69 6.70 8.24 6.29
CA ILE A 69 7.88 8.69 7.07
C ILE A 69 8.44 7.53 7.90
N ARG A 70 7.59 6.73 8.57
CA ARG A 70 8.04 5.56 9.32
C ARG A 70 8.72 4.53 8.43
N THR A 71 8.14 4.25 7.27
CA THR A 71 8.69 3.30 6.28
C THR A 71 9.97 3.81 5.61
N ALA A 72 10.16 5.13 5.54
CA ALA A 72 11.38 5.71 4.97
C ALA A 72 12.64 5.27 5.70
N GLY A 73 12.56 4.97 7.00
CA GLY A 73 13.69 4.44 7.78
C GLY A 73 14.25 3.12 7.24
N ASP A 74 13.43 2.28 6.62
CA ASP A 74 13.89 1.01 6.04
C ASP A 74 14.81 1.22 4.81
N THR A 75 14.82 2.43 4.23
CA THR A 75 15.68 2.76 3.09
C THR A 75 17.13 3.02 3.50
N GLU A 76 17.39 3.55 4.70
CA GLU A 76 18.76 3.77 5.21
C GLU A 76 19.53 2.47 5.39
N GLY A 77 18.88 1.45 5.94
CA GLY A 77 19.47 0.12 6.13
C GLY A 77 19.58 -0.71 4.84
N GLY A 78 19.14 -0.18 3.69
CA GLY A 78 19.05 -0.93 2.43
C GLY A 78 18.02 -2.07 2.46
N MET A 79 17.17 -2.11 3.49
CA MET A 79 16.12 -3.10 3.68
C MET A 79 14.93 -2.85 2.77
N LEU A 80 14.72 -1.60 2.37
CA LEU A 80 13.74 -1.18 1.37
C LEU A 80 14.41 -0.48 0.19
N LYS A 81 14.10 -0.95 -1.01
CA LYS A 81 14.62 -0.39 -2.28
C LYS A 81 13.48 0.07 -3.19
N MET A 82 13.75 1.10 -4.00
CA MET A 82 12.78 1.63 -4.96
C MET A 82 13.22 1.34 -6.41
N GLY A 83 12.32 0.80 -7.21
CA GLY A 83 12.47 0.53 -8.65
C GLY A 83 13.21 -0.77 -8.98
N SER A 84 14.34 -1.04 -8.33
CA SER A 84 15.13 -2.25 -8.57
C SER A 84 15.94 -2.69 -7.35
N ALA A 85 16.44 -3.94 -7.39
CA ALA A 85 17.29 -4.51 -6.34
C ALA A 85 18.67 -3.81 -6.21
N SER A 86 19.12 -3.13 -7.26
CA SER A 86 20.39 -2.40 -7.31
C SER A 86 20.26 -0.92 -7.00
N SER A 87 19.02 -0.41 -6.96
CA SER A 87 18.74 0.98 -6.66
C SER A 87 18.87 1.25 -5.17
N TRP A 88 19.66 2.27 -4.83
CA TRP A 88 19.69 2.86 -3.51
C TRP A 88 18.68 4.00 -3.45
N SER A 89 17.83 3.98 -2.42
CA SER A 89 16.88 5.04 -2.13
C SER A 89 17.26 5.67 -0.81
N THR A 90 17.15 6.99 -0.70
CA THR A 90 17.24 7.68 0.59
C THR A 90 15.84 7.85 1.20
N PRO A 91 15.73 8.07 2.53
CA PRO A 91 14.46 8.36 3.16
C PRO A 91 13.76 9.58 2.55
N GLU A 92 14.51 10.64 2.26
CA GLU A 92 13.98 11.88 1.69
C GLU A 92 13.39 11.65 0.30
N ALA A 93 14.04 10.80 -0.51
CA ALA A 93 13.54 10.42 -1.82
C ALA A 93 12.20 9.66 -1.69
N TYR A 94 12.11 8.73 -0.74
CA TYR A 94 10.87 7.99 -0.46
C TYR A 94 9.74 8.93 0.00
N ILE A 95 10.01 9.77 1.00
CA ILE A 95 9.03 10.73 1.54
C ILE A 95 8.56 11.70 0.47
N ARG A 96 9.49 12.26 -0.34
CA ARG A 96 9.16 13.14 -1.47
C ARG A 96 8.25 12.45 -2.47
N LYS A 97 8.50 11.16 -2.75
CA LYS A 97 7.68 10.37 -3.65
C LYS A 97 6.28 10.16 -3.10
N VAL A 98 6.13 9.78 -1.83
CA VAL A 98 4.82 9.63 -1.17
C VAL A 98 4.03 10.94 -1.20
N ARG A 99 4.67 12.08 -0.86
CA ARG A 99 4.03 13.41 -0.94
C ARG A 99 3.53 13.72 -2.35
N SER A 100 4.34 13.42 -3.36
CA SER A 100 3.98 13.66 -4.76
C SER A 100 2.80 12.79 -5.20
N LEU A 101 2.75 11.53 -4.77
CA LEU A 101 1.65 10.62 -5.05
C LEU A 101 0.34 11.06 -4.37
N LEU A 102 0.41 11.51 -3.12
CA LEU A 102 -0.74 12.06 -2.40
C LEU A 102 -1.29 13.31 -3.10
N ALA A 103 -0.41 14.25 -3.47
CA ALA A 103 -0.80 15.45 -4.20
C ALA A 103 -1.47 15.12 -5.54
N ALA A 104 -0.92 14.16 -6.30
CA ALA A 104 -1.52 13.70 -7.55
C ALA A 104 -2.91 13.07 -7.30
N ALA A 105 -3.01 12.14 -6.35
CA ALA A 105 -4.26 11.45 -6.03
C ALA A 105 -5.36 12.43 -5.56
N ALA A 106 -5.00 13.49 -4.83
CA ALA A 106 -5.92 14.53 -4.40
C ALA A 106 -6.63 15.23 -5.59
N THR A 107 -5.92 15.34 -6.72
CA THR A 107 -6.43 15.97 -7.95
C THR A 107 -7.11 15.00 -8.91
N THR A 108 -7.01 13.69 -8.69
CA THR A 108 -7.55 12.68 -9.59
C THR A 108 -9.05 12.46 -9.37
N ASP A 109 -9.83 12.49 -10.46
CA ASP A 109 -11.21 12.02 -10.45
C ASP A 109 -11.24 10.48 -10.42
N ILE A 110 -11.84 9.93 -9.37
CA ILE A 110 -11.97 8.49 -9.16
C ILE A 110 -12.86 7.83 -10.22
N ARG A 111 -13.80 8.59 -10.82
CA ARG A 111 -14.68 8.09 -11.88
C ARG A 111 -13.92 7.75 -13.17
N LEU A 112 -12.80 8.44 -13.41
CA LEU A 112 -11.90 8.14 -14.52
C LEU A 112 -11.02 6.90 -14.24
N GLY A 113 -11.04 6.41 -13.00
CA GLY A 113 -10.18 5.32 -12.52
C GLY A 113 -8.75 5.78 -12.27
N HIS A 114 -8.10 5.19 -11.26
CA HIS A 114 -6.66 5.38 -11.10
C HIS A 114 -5.93 4.56 -12.16
N SER A 115 -5.05 5.20 -12.92
CA SER A 115 -4.16 4.53 -13.86
C SER A 115 -2.71 4.75 -13.45
N TYR A 116 -1.88 3.75 -13.70
CA TYR A 116 -0.44 3.85 -13.55
C TYR A 116 0.18 3.48 -14.90
N LYS A 117 0.92 4.42 -15.50
CA LYS A 117 1.44 4.33 -16.88
C LYS A 117 0.35 4.01 -17.94
N GLY A 118 -0.86 4.53 -17.76
CA GLY A 118 -1.98 4.34 -18.70
C GLY A 118 -2.77 3.04 -18.51
N GLU A 119 -2.33 2.14 -17.63
CA GLU A 119 -3.08 0.92 -17.28
C GLU A 119 -3.79 1.09 -15.94
N ARG A 120 -4.99 0.51 -15.81
CA ARG A 120 -5.86 0.71 -14.65
C ARG A 120 -5.33 -0.01 -13.41
N VAL A 121 -5.17 0.72 -12.31
CA VAL A 121 -5.01 0.17 -10.97
C VAL A 121 -6.38 0.10 -10.32
N THR A 122 -6.77 -1.09 -9.90
CA THR A 122 -8.06 -1.35 -9.27
C THR A 122 -7.85 -1.66 -7.79
N ILE A 123 -8.47 -0.87 -6.93
CA ILE A 123 -8.56 -1.16 -5.50
C ILE A 123 -9.96 -1.67 -5.23
N ARG A 124 -10.05 -2.88 -4.69
CA ARG A 124 -11.28 -3.47 -4.17
C ARG A 124 -11.17 -3.55 -2.66
N ILE A 125 -12.29 -3.24 -2.01
CA ILE A 125 -12.46 -3.56 -0.60
C ILE A 125 -12.82 -5.04 -0.57
N GLU A 126 -11.93 -5.88 -0.06
CA GLU A 126 -12.23 -7.28 0.15
C GLU A 126 -12.57 -7.51 1.61
N TRP A 127 -13.80 -7.97 1.84
CA TRP A 127 -14.19 -8.60 3.09
C TRP A 127 -13.60 -10.00 3.12
N ARG A 128 -12.34 -10.12 3.53
CA ARG A 128 -11.83 -11.42 3.95
C ARG A 128 -12.28 -11.62 5.38
N GLU A 129 -13.09 -12.66 5.63
CA GLU A 129 -13.15 -13.24 6.97
C GLU A 129 -11.70 -13.37 7.44
N ILE A 130 -11.35 -12.69 8.53
CA ILE A 130 -10.01 -12.75 9.08
C ILE A 130 -9.87 -14.15 9.66
N VAL A 131 -9.55 -15.12 8.80
CA VAL A 131 -9.24 -16.48 9.21
C VAL A 131 -7.99 -16.37 10.07
N GLU A 132 -8.08 -16.90 11.29
CA GLU A 132 -7.12 -16.82 12.39
C GLU A 132 -5.66 -17.19 12.00
N ALA A 133 -5.46 -17.79 10.83
CA ALA A 133 -4.18 -18.25 10.29
C ALA A 133 -3.10 -17.16 10.08
N ASN A 134 -3.46 -15.88 9.93
CA ASN A 134 -2.49 -14.79 9.74
C ASN A 134 -2.15 -14.00 11.01
N ALA A 135 -2.62 -14.45 12.18
CA ALA A 135 -2.38 -13.78 13.46
C ALA A 135 -0.89 -13.73 13.90
N SER A 136 -0.02 -14.54 13.26
CA SER A 136 1.40 -14.71 13.63
C SER A 136 2.38 -13.76 12.94
N LYS A 137 2.00 -13.08 11.85
CA LYS A 137 2.81 -11.97 11.35
C LYS A 137 2.50 -10.78 12.22
N LYS A 138 3.49 -10.33 13.03
CA LYS A 138 3.45 -9.05 13.73
C LYS A 138 2.90 -8.00 12.76
N VAL A 139 1.63 -7.65 12.93
CA VAL A 139 1.05 -6.46 12.34
C VAL A 139 1.88 -5.36 12.97
N THR A 140 2.80 -4.77 12.20
CA THR A 140 3.47 -3.55 12.63
C THR A 140 2.35 -2.60 13.04
N ASP A 141 2.32 -2.26 14.33
CA ASP A 141 1.23 -1.56 14.99
C ASP A 141 0.68 -0.45 14.09
N TYR A 142 -0.48 -0.71 13.48
CA TYR A 142 -1.33 0.30 12.84
C TYR A 142 -1.97 1.22 13.89
N ALA A 143 -1.45 1.20 15.12
CA ALA A 143 -1.75 2.11 16.22
C ALA A 143 -0.95 3.43 16.10
N VAL A 144 -0.83 3.97 14.87
CA VAL A 144 -0.87 5.44 14.76
C VAL A 144 -2.28 5.81 15.20
N SER A 145 -2.45 6.84 16.04
CA SER A 145 -3.78 7.33 16.41
C SER A 145 -4.61 7.50 15.14
N GLN A 146 -5.57 6.61 14.90
CA GLN A 146 -6.38 6.69 13.70
C GLN A 146 -7.19 7.97 13.78
N SER A 147 -7.14 8.77 12.71
CA SER A 147 -8.01 9.94 12.58
C SER A 147 -9.47 9.54 12.69
N ASP A 148 -10.33 10.47 13.09
CA ASP A 148 -11.76 10.21 13.22
C ASP A 148 -12.39 9.85 11.87
N SER A 149 -11.87 10.39 10.77
CA SER A 149 -12.20 9.98 9.40
C SER A 149 -11.96 8.50 9.14
N VAL A 150 -10.83 7.95 9.61
CA VAL A 150 -10.52 6.52 9.49
C VAL A 150 -11.44 5.68 10.39
N LYS A 151 -11.71 6.14 11.61
CA LYS A 151 -12.67 5.46 12.50
C LYS A 151 -14.08 5.43 11.91
N ALA A 152 -14.53 6.53 11.32
CA ALA A 152 -15.83 6.65 10.67
C ALA A 152 -15.92 5.71 9.46
N PHE A 153 -14.87 5.65 8.63
CA PHE A 153 -14.78 4.69 7.54
C PHE A 153 -14.88 3.26 8.05
N TRP A 154 -14.16 2.90 9.12
CA TRP A 154 -14.25 1.58 9.71
C TRP A 154 -15.60 1.30 10.37
N SER A 155 -16.27 2.29 10.93
CA SER A 155 -17.62 2.10 11.46
C SER A 155 -18.64 1.82 10.36
N ARG A 156 -18.41 2.34 9.16
CA ARG A 156 -19.30 2.22 8.00
C ARG A 156 -19.01 0.99 7.14
N TYR A 157 -17.73 0.69 6.95
CA TYR A 157 -17.23 -0.33 6.02
C TYR A 157 -16.45 -1.45 6.72
N GLY A 158 -16.28 -1.42 8.05
CA GLY A 158 -15.37 -2.31 8.77
C GLY A 158 -16.04 -3.18 9.84
N ALA A 159 -15.45 -4.36 10.01
CA ALA A 159 -15.83 -5.53 10.82
C ALA A 159 -16.05 -5.30 12.32
N GLU A 160 -16.70 -6.28 12.97
CA GLU A 160 -16.96 -6.39 14.41
C GLU A 160 -15.80 -5.88 15.28
N GLU A 161 -16.16 -5.33 16.45
CA GLU A 161 -15.18 -4.94 17.47
C GLU A 161 -14.16 -6.07 17.71
N GLY A 162 -12.87 -5.79 17.52
CA GLY A 162 -11.78 -6.76 17.77
C GLY A 162 -11.05 -7.28 16.53
N ALA A 163 -11.54 -7.06 15.32
CA ALA A 163 -10.84 -7.43 14.09
C ALA A 163 -9.52 -6.63 13.91
N LYS A 164 -8.43 -7.31 13.53
CA LYS A 164 -7.14 -6.64 13.19
C LYS A 164 -7.28 -5.85 11.89
N ARG A 165 -7.42 -4.53 11.99
CA ARG A 165 -7.60 -3.60 10.85
C ARG A 165 -6.25 -3.10 10.32
N SER A 166 -5.82 -3.60 9.18
CA SER A 166 -4.66 -3.07 8.44
C SER A 166 -5.03 -2.89 6.96
N ALA A 167 -4.43 -1.90 6.29
CA ALA A 167 -4.67 -1.68 4.86
C ALA A 167 -4.40 -2.94 4.03
N TRP A 168 -3.37 -3.70 4.43
CA TRP A 168 -2.96 -4.94 3.78
C TRP A 168 -4.02 -6.02 3.76
N ASN A 169 -4.80 -6.14 4.83
CA ASN A 169 -5.81 -7.21 4.96
C ASN A 169 -7.16 -6.80 4.37
N PHE A 170 -7.42 -5.50 4.30
CA PHE A 170 -8.74 -4.97 3.97
C PHE A 170 -8.89 -4.55 2.49
N PHE A 171 -7.79 -4.16 1.85
CA PHE A 171 -7.80 -3.78 0.44
C PHE A 171 -7.11 -4.84 -0.41
N GLU A 172 -7.87 -5.42 -1.34
CA GLU A 172 -7.29 -6.10 -2.48
C GLU A 172 -6.89 -5.06 -3.52
N VAL A 173 -5.59 -5.00 -3.81
CA VAL A 173 -5.07 -4.13 -4.86
C VAL A 173 -4.68 -5.02 -6.03
N SER A 174 -5.31 -4.78 -7.17
CA SER A 174 -4.91 -5.34 -8.44
C SER A 174 -4.48 -4.21 -9.38
N GLY A 175 -3.54 -4.49 -10.25
CA GLY A 175 -3.00 -3.49 -11.15
C GLY A 175 -2.21 -4.17 -12.24
N PRO A 176 -1.68 -3.38 -13.18
CA PRO A 176 -0.92 -3.92 -14.29
C PRO A 176 0.33 -4.65 -13.79
N GLU A 177 0.64 -5.79 -14.40
CA GLU A 177 1.92 -6.47 -14.21
C GLU A 177 3.00 -5.77 -15.03
N LEU A 178 3.41 -4.60 -14.56
CA LEU A 178 4.38 -3.80 -15.27
C LEU A 178 5.74 -4.46 -15.18
N ARG A 179 6.33 -4.66 -16.37
CA ARG A 179 7.60 -5.36 -16.53
C ARG A 179 8.75 -4.57 -15.92
#